data_AF-A0A059PZ53-F1
#
_entry.id   AF-A0A059PZ53-F1
#
_cell.length_a   1.000
_cell.length_b   1.000
_cell.length_c   1.000
_cell.angle_alpha   90.00
_cell.angle_beta   90.00
_cell.angle_gamma   90.00
#
_symmetry.space_group_name_H-M   'P 1'
#
loop_
_entity.id
_entity.type
_entity.pdbx_description
1 polymer ?
#
loop_
_entity_poly.entity_id
_entity_poly.type
_entity_poly.pdbx_seq_one_letter_code
_entity_poly.pdbx_strand_id
1 'polypeptide(L)'
;MFGICLKGSLNCCVQIFSVTARIIQKDAEEKKLSFNPRPYFRLFINWLSELISSDFHHDGANFQVLSTFANVLHILQPLRVPAWSFAWLELVSHRCFMPKLLMCNLQKGWPFFQRLLVDLFKFMEPYLRNAELGQPILLLYKGTLRVLLVLLHDFPEFLCDYHFSFCDVIPPSCIQMRNVILSAFPRNMRLPDPSTPNLKIDLLAEISIVPRIMTDVDGALKAKQMKTQIDEYLKRPEGSLFLTDLKQKLLLTQNEANIAGTRYNVPLVNSLVLYVGLQAVQQLQQNKVNASAPAQINQSQMDIFQIETATEMFRNLVMTMDTEGRYLILNAIANQLRYPNSHTHYFSFIILYLFAEATQEIVQEQITRVLLERLIVNRPHPWGLLITFIELIKPPLDSHTACASRLLLQALAPQWVWATARASMAEPTRGCGWLLAVSWGPRRIVEASAVVLQPLPLLMAVASSHATVESV
;
A
#
# COMPACT_ATOMS: atom_id res chain seq x y z
N MET A 1 -5.37 36.17 -26.71
CA MET A 1 -6.75 36.35 -26.23
C MET A 1 -7.07 35.61 -24.91
N PHE A 2 -6.17 34.79 -24.35
CA PHE A 2 -6.41 34.05 -23.09
C PHE A 2 -5.92 34.76 -21.81
N GLY A 3 -5.12 35.84 -21.92
CA GLY A 3 -4.50 36.49 -20.74
C GLY A 3 -5.33 37.55 -20.01
N ILE A 4 -6.49 37.99 -20.53
CA ILE A 4 -7.21 39.18 -20.00
C ILE A 4 -8.38 38.80 -19.07
N CYS A 5 -8.81 37.55 -19.07
CA CYS A 5 -9.90 37.11 -18.23
C CYS A 5 -9.27 36.34 -17.07
N LEU A 6 -9.27 36.83 -15.82
CA LEU A 6 -8.71 36.04 -14.70
C LEU A 6 -9.50 36.08 -13.39
N LYS A 7 -10.36 37.08 -13.13
CA LYS A 7 -11.37 37.00 -12.05
C LYS A 7 -12.74 36.48 -12.52
N GLY A 8 -13.14 36.77 -13.77
CA GLY A 8 -14.32 36.17 -14.42
C GLY A 8 -14.06 34.86 -15.18
N SER A 9 -12.81 34.39 -15.20
CA SER A 9 -12.33 33.37 -16.15
C SER A 9 -12.18 31.96 -15.60
N LEU A 10 -11.95 31.80 -14.30
CA LEU A 10 -11.81 30.46 -13.71
C LEU A 10 -13.10 29.65 -13.87
N ASN A 11 -14.27 30.28 -13.74
CA ASN A 11 -15.55 29.64 -14.06
C ASN A 11 -15.67 29.26 -15.54
N CYS A 12 -15.12 30.09 -16.44
CA CYS A 12 -15.06 29.80 -17.87
C CYS A 12 -14.13 28.60 -18.14
N CYS A 13 -12.96 28.51 -17.50
CA CYS A 13 -12.06 27.36 -17.59
C CYS A 13 -12.74 26.07 -17.12
N VAL A 14 -13.46 26.09 -15.99
CA VAL A 14 -14.22 24.94 -15.49
C VAL A 14 -15.26 24.50 -16.53
N GLN A 15 -15.99 25.44 -17.12
CA GLN A 15 -16.98 25.14 -18.17
C GLN A 15 -16.33 24.57 -19.43
N ILE A 16 -15.26 25.17 -19.93
CA ILE A 16 -14.51 24.72 -21.12
C ILE A 16 -14.01 23.29 -20.90
N PHE A 17 -13.37 23.01 -19.76
CA PHE A 17 -12.86 21.67 -19.49
C PHE A 17 -13.98 20.64 -19.33
N SER A 18 -15.09 21.02 -18.69
CA SER A 18 -16.25 20.13 -18.52
C SER A 18 -16.96 19.84 -19.85
N VAL A 19 -17.04 20.81 -20.76
CA VAL A 19 -17.55 20.60 -22.12
C VAL A 19 -16.60 19.71 -22.91
N THR A 20 -15.30 19.97 -22.83
CA THR A 20 -14.27 19.17 -23.51
C THR A 20 -14.27 17.71 -23.03
N ALA A 21 -14.43 17.49 -21.72
CA ALA A 21 -14.55 16.14 -21.16
C ALA A 21 -15.77 15.39 -21.72
N ARG A 22 -16.91 16.06 -21.83
CA ARG A 22 -18.12 15.47 -22.45
C ARG A 22 -17.92 15.17 -23.93
N ILE A 23 -17.22 16.04 -24.66
CA ILE A 23 -16.86 15.79 -26.07
C ILE A 23 -15.98 14.55 -26.19
N ILE A 24 -15.00 14.37 -25.31
CA ILE A 24 -14.11 13.20 -25.32
C ILE A 24 -14.90 11.92 -25.03
N GLN A 25 -15.78 11.94 -24.03
CA GLN A 25 -16.63 10.78 -23.71
C GLN A 25 -17.49 10.40 -24.90
N LYS A 26 -18.19 11.38 -25.49
CA LYS A 26 -19.02 11.18 -26.68
C LYS A 26 -18.22 10.65 -27.87
N ASP A 27 -17.07 11.26 -28.18
CA ASP A 27 -16.22 10.84 -29.30
C ASP A 27 -15.68 9.41 -29.10
N ALA A 28 -15.33 9.04 -27.86
CA ALA A 28 -14.88 7.69 -27.54
C ALA A 28 -16.01 6.65 -27.66
N GLU A 29 -17.23 7.00 -27.24
CA GLU A 29 -18.42 6.16 -27.38
C GLU A 29 -18.80 5.95 -28.86
N GLU A 30 -18.77 7.01 -29.67
CA GLU A 30 -19.11 6.97 -31.09
C GLU A 30 -18.05 6.22 -31.92
N LYS A 31 -16.77 6.54 -31.73
CA LYS A 31 -15.67 5.98 -32.55
C LYS A 31 -15.16 4.62 -32.07
N LYS A 32 -15.39 4.26 -30.80
CA LYS A 32 -14.94 3.00 -30.18
C LYS A 32 -13.45 2.71 -30.49
N LEU A 33 -13.16 1.67 -31.28
CA LEU A 33 -11.81 1.25 -31.65
C LEU A 33 -11.03 2.27 -32.48
N SER A 34 -11.73 3.18 -33.17
CA SER A 34 -11.12 4.25 -33.98
C SER A 34 -10.90 5.55 -33.20
N PHE A 35 -11.22 5.58 -31.91
CA PHE A 35 -10.99 6.74 -31.06
C PHE A 35 -9.49 7.06 -30.97
N ASN A 36 -9.13 8.32 -31.22
CA ASN A 36 -7.75 8.79 -31.18
C ASN A 36 -7.57 9.79 -30.02
N PRO A 37 -6.86 9.42 -28.94
CA PRO A 37 -6.67 10.31 -27.80
C PRO A 37 -5.67 11.46 -28.06
N ARG A 38 -4.81 11.37 -29.09
CA ARG A 38 -3.68 12.29 -29.27
C ARG A 38 -4.08 13.78 -29.41
N PRO A 39 -5.13 14.17 -30.14
CA PRO A 39 -5.53 15.57 -30.26
C PRO A 39 -5.95 16.17 -28.91
N TYR A 40 -6.75 15.43 -28.14
CA TYR A 40 -7.21 15.84 -26.83
C TYR A 40 -6.06 15.90 -25.82
N PHE A 41 -5.12 14.96 -25.87
CA PHE A 41 -3.92 14.98 -25.04
C PHE A 41 -3.11 16.25 -25.27
N ARG A 42 -2.84 16.59 -26.55
CA ARG A 42 -2.12 17.81 -26.93
C ARG A 42 -2.85 19.07 -26.46
N LEU A 43 -4.18 19.07 -26.53
CA LEU A 43 -4.98 20.19 -26.06
C LEU A 43 -4.83 20.40 -24.55
N PHE A 44 -5.01 19.35 -23.75
CA PHE A 44 -4.86 19.42 -22.29
C PHE A 44 -3.46 19.81 -21.84
N ILE A 45 -2.41 19.26 -22.47
CA ILE A 45 -1.04 19.56 -22.06
C ILE A 45 -0.62 20.99 -22.40
N ASN A 46 -1.10 21.54 -23.51
CA ASN A 46 -0.87 22.92 -23.88
C ASN A 46 -1.59 23.86 -22.91
N TRP A 47 -2.88 23.60 -22.61
CA TRP A 47 -3.61 24.37 -21.59
C TRP A 47 -2.94 24.33 -20.22
N LEU A 48 -2.52 23.15 -19.78
CA LEU A 48 -1.83 22.99 -18.51
C LEU A 48 -0.51 23.79 -18.49
N SER A 49 0.22 23.79 -19.59
CA SER A 49 1.50 24.51 -19.67
C SER A 49 1.28 26.03 -19.65
N GLU A 50 0.34 26.54 -20.45
CA GLU A 50 0.03 27.98 -20.54
C GLU A 50 -0.57 28.55 -19.24
N LEU A 51 -1.51 27.83 -18.62
CA LEU A 51 -2.22 28.30 -17.43
C LEU A 51 -1.37 28.27 -16.16
N ILE A 52 -0.25 27.53 -16.16
CA ILE A 52 0.67 27.46 -15.01
C ILE A 52 1.99 28.19 -15.30
N SER A 53 2.27 28.63 -16.53
CA SER A 53 3.45 29.44 -16.85
C SER A 53 3.23 30.94 -16.69
N SER A 54 2.00 31.40 -16.45
CA SER A 54 1.70 32.81 -16.24
C SER A 54 2.23 33.27 -14.88
N ASP A 55 3.38 33.95 -14.89
CA ASP A 55 4.11 34.51 -13.73
C ASP A 55 3.31 35.49 -12.83
N PHE A 56 2.02 35.73 -13.13
CA PHE A 56 1.14 36.68 -12.44
C PHE A 56 0.15 36.02 -11.46
N HIS A 57 0.32 34.74 -11.12
CA HIS A 57 -0.61 34.03 -10.24
C HIS A 57 -0.09 33.88 -8.82
N HIS A 58 -0.84 34.43 -7.86
CA HIS A 58 -0.76 34.01 -6.46
C HIS A 58 -1.01 32.50 -6.34
N ASP A 59 -0.36 31.82 -5.39
CA ASP A 59 -0.44 30.37 -5.16
C ASP A 59 -1.88 29.79 -5.13
N GLY A 60 -2.86 30.61 -4.75
CA GLY A 60 -4.28 30.25 -4.76
C GLY A 60 -4.86 30.00 -6.16
N ALA A 61 -4.51 30.80 -7.17
CA ALA A 61 -5.04 30.66 -8.53
C ALA A 61 -4.47 29.40 -9.22
N ASN A 62 -3.17 29.13 -9.04
CA ASN A 62 -2.53 27.91 -9.54
C ASN A 62 -3.18 26.66 -8.95
N PHE A 63 -3.46 26.66 -7.65
CA PHE A 63 -4.15 25.54 -7.00
C PHE A 63 -5.58 25.33 -7.55
N GLN A 64 -6.33 26.41 -7.81
CA GLN A 64 -7.67 26.30 -8.39
C GLN A 64 -7.64 25.71 -9.79
N VAL A 65 -6.67 26.09 -10.63
CA VAL A 65 -6.47 25.49 -11.96
C VAL A 65 -6.14 24.00 -11.82
N LEU A 66 -5.13 23.66 -11.00
CA LEU A 66 -4.69 22.27 -10.80
C LEU A 66 -5.80 21.36 -10.25
N SER A 67 -6.55 21.83 -9.25
CA SER A 67 -7.69 21.08 -8.70
C SER A 67 -8.82 20.92 -9.73
N THR A 68 -9.05 21.92 -10.58
CA THR A 68 -10.01 21.79 -11.70
C THR A 68 -9.56 20.74 -12.70
N PHE A 69 -8.27 20.74 -13.10
CA PHE A 69 -7.70 19.69 -13.95
C PHE A 69 -7.86 18.30 -13.31
N ALA A 70 -7.58 18.17 -12.01
CA ALA A 70 -7.75 16.91 -11.29
C ALA A 70 -9.22 16.43 -11.29
N ASN A 71 -10.19 17.34 -11.15
CA ASN A 71 -11.62 17.00 -11.24
C ASN A 71 -11.99 16.51 -12.64
N VAL A 72 -11.47 17.16 -13.69
CA VAL A 72 -11.72 16.77 -15.08
C VAL A 72 -11.10 15.40 -15.39
N LEU A 73 -9.88 15.16 -14.93
CA LEU A 73 -9.22 13.86 -15.07
C LEU A 73 -9.98 12.76 -14.31
N HIS A 74 -10.55 13.04 -13.14
CA HIS A 74 -11.42 12.10 -12.43
C HIS A 74 -12.70 11.75 -13.22
N ILE A 75 -13.32 12.74 -13.88
CA ILE A 75 -14.47 12.53 -14.77
C ILE A 75 -14.07 11.69 -15.99
N LEU A 76 -12.84 11.87 -16.50
CA LEU A 76 -12.26 11.14 -17.63
C LEU A 76 -11.47 9.90 -17.20
N GLN A 77 -11.74 9.36 -16.01
CA GLN A 77 -10.98 8.21 -15.50
C GLN A 77 -11.03 7.00 -16.46
N PRO A 78 -10.00 6.13 -16.43
CA PRO A 78 -9.91 4.99 -17.35
C PRO A 78 -11.09 4.02 -17.30
N LEU A 79 -11.76 3.85 -16.14
CA LEU A 79 -12.99 3.04 -16.05
C LEU A 79 -14.14 3.60 -16.90
N ARG A 80 -14.19 4.92 -17.13
CA ARG A 80 -15.21 5.55 -17.97
C ARG A 80 -14.80 5.62 -19.43
N VAL A 81 -13.52 5.88 -19.71
CA VAL A 81 -13.00 5.96 -21.08
C VAL A 81 -11.74 5.11 -21.22
N PRO A 82 -11.85 3.77 -21.43
CA PRO A 82 -10.68 2.88 -21.44
C PRO A 82 -9.63 3.22 -22.51
N ALA A 83 -10.06 3.66 -23.69
CA ALA A 83 -9.19 4.06 -24.79
C ALA A 83 -8.38 5.35 -24.49
N TRP A 84 -8.74 6.08 -23.44
CA TRP A 84 -8.03 7.26 -22.95
C TRP A 84 -6.95 6.92 -21.92
N SER A 85 -6.89 5.68 -21.40
CA SER A 85 -6.03 5.27 -20.28
C SER A 85 -4.56 5.69 -20.37
N PHE A 86 -3.91 5.52 -21.53
CA PHE A 86 -2.50 5.91 -21.71
C PHE A 86 -2.30 7.44 -21.68
N ALA A 87 -3.10 8.19 -22.44
CA ALA A 87 -3.06 9.65 -22.44
C ALA A 87 -3.42 10.22 -21.07
N TRP A 88 -4.38 9.59 -20.38
CA TRP A 88 -4.76 9.92 -19.01
C TRP A 88 -3.57 9.77 -18.05
N LEU A 89 -2.88 8.63 -18.08
CA LEU A 89 -1.74 8.37 -17.19
C LEU A 89 -0.60 9.35 -17.46
N GLU A 90 -0.33 9.66 -18.73
CA GLU A 90 0.67 10.66 -19.11
C GLU A 90 0.32 12.06 -18.58
N LEU A 91 -0.95 12.48 -18.64
CA LEU A 91 -1.39 13.77 -18.08
C LEU A 91 -1.29 13.79 -16.55
N VAL A 92 -1.76 12.74 -15.89
CA VAL A 92 -1.73 12.62 -14.42
C VAL A 92 -0.30 12.62 -13.90
N SER A 93 0.64 11.99 -14.59
CA SER A 93 2.04 11.92 -14.18
C SER A 93 2.92 13.05 -14.75
N HIS A 94 2.33 14.01 -15.46
CA HIS A 94 3.09 15.05 -16.14
C HIS A 94 3.81 15.98 -15.15
N ARG A 95 5.04 16.38 -15.49
CA ARG A 95 5.89 17.26 -14.67
C ARG A 95 5.27 18.63 -14.34
N CYS A 96 4.37 19.14 -15.19
CA CYS A 96 3.66 20.40 -14.93
C CYS A 96 2.39 20.21 -14.08
N PHE A 97 1.96 18.96 -13.83
CA PHE A 97 0.75 18.65 -13.06
C PHE A 97 1.09 18.02 -11.71
N MET A 98 1.63 16.79 -11.70
CA MET A 98 1.80 16.00 -10.48
C MET A 98 2.63 16.71 -9.40
N PRO A 99 3.86 17.21 -9.68
CA PRO A 99 4.67 17.86 -8.65
C PRO A 99 4.03 19.14 -8.15
N LYS A 100 3.46 19.94 -9.07
CA LYS A 100 2.83 21.21 -8.71
C LYS A 100 1.61 20.98 -7.82
N LEU A 101 0.75 20.01 -8.16
CA LEU A 101 -0.39 19.65 -7.33
C LEU A 101 0.03 19.11 -5.96
N LEU A 102 1.05 18.24 -5.90
CA LEU A 102 1.53 17.66 -4.64
C LEU A 102 2.25 18.66 -3.72
N MET A 103 2.85 19.71 -4.28
CA MET A 103 3.55 20.77 -3.54
C MET A 103 2.65 21.97 -3.17
N CYS A 104 1.47 22.10 -3.78
CA CYS A 104 0.58 23.24 -3.55
C CYS A 104 0.07 23.35 -2.10
N ASN A 105 0.14 24.57 -1.55
CA ASN A 105 -0.60 25.04 -0.37
C ASN A 105 -0.61 24.06 0.82
N LEU A 106 0.56 23.62 1.29
CA LEU A 106 0.67 22.72 2.45
C LEU A 106 -0.15 21.42 2.25
N GLN A 107 0.08 20.69 1.16
CA GLN A 107 -0.52 19.38 0.88
C GLN A 107 -2.02 19.38 0.54
N LYS A 108 -2.65 20.54 0.29
CA LYS A 108 -4.07 20.62 -0.11
C LYS A 108 -4.39 19.89 -1.43
N GLY A 109 -3.40 19.67 -2.29
CA GLY A 109 -3.57 18.92 -3.53
C GLY A 109 -3.57 17.40 -3.36
N TRP A 110 -3.14 16.88 -2.20
CA TRP A 110 -2.98 15.45 -1.99
C TRP A 110 -4.28 14.65 -2.14
N PRO A 111 -5.44 15.06 -1.58
CA PRO A 111 -6.68 14.30 -1.76
C PRO A 111 -7.10 14.17 -3.23
N PHE A 112 -6.84 15.21 -4.04
CA PHE A 112 -7.14 15.16 -5.47
C PHE A 112 -6.26 14.13 -6.19
N PHE A 113 -4.96 14.12 -5.90
CA PHE A 113 -4.03 13.19 -6.52
C PHE A 113 -4.23 11.74 -6.03
N GLN A 114 -4.53 11.56 -4.74
CA GLN A 114 -4.90 10.27 -4.17
C GLN A 114 -6.12 9.68 -4.90
N ARG A 115 -7.17 10.48 -5.14
CA ARG A 115 -8.36 10.03 -5.87
C ARG A 115 -8.01 9.56 -7.28
N LEU A 116 -7.16 10.30 -7.99
CA LEU A 116 -6.71 9.90 -9.33
C LEU A 116 -5.95 8.57 -9.30
N LEU A 117 -5.01 8.37 -8.37
CA LEU A 117 -4.33 7.09 -8.24
C LEU A 117 -5.29 5.94 -7.91
N VAL A 118 -6.29 6.18 -7.06
CA VAL A 118 -7.34 5.20 -6.78
C VAL A 118 -8.16 4.89 -8.04
N ASP A 119 -8.50 5.88 -8.87
CA ASP A 119 -9.20 5.64 -10.14
C ASP A 119 -8.37 4.73 -11.06
N LEU A 120 -7.05 4.96 -11.13
CA LEU A 120 -6.12 4.13 -11.89
C LEU A 120 -6.06 2.70 -11.35
N PHE A 121 -5.92 2.54 -10.03
CA PHE A 121 -5.85 1.22 -9.41
C PHE A 121 -7.16 0.46 -9.58
N LYS A 122 -8.32 1.10 -9.42
CA LYS A 122 -9.64 0.48 -9.66
C LYS A 122 -9.80 0.03 -11.11
N PHE A 123 -9.30 0.79 -12.08
CA PHE A 123 -9.30 0.37 -13.47
C PHE A 123 -8.44 -0.86 -13.71
N MET A 124 -7.28 -0.94 -13.07
CA MET A 124 -6.33 -2.03 -13.25
C MET A 124 -6.69 -3.29 -12.45
N GLU A 125 -7.40 -3.14 -11.33
CA GLU A 125 -7.68 -4.18 -10.34
C GLU A 125 -8.16 -5.52 -10.96
N PRO A 126 -9.14 -5.55 -11.88
CA PRO A 126 -9.64 -6.82 -12.41
C PRO A 126 -8.58 -7.60 -13.22
N TYR A 127 -7.76 -6.88 -13.99
CA TYR A 127 -6.69 -7.47 -14.79
C TYR A 127 -5.53 -7.96 -13.91
N LEU A 128 -5.28 -7.23 -12.83
CA LEU A 128 -4.22 -7.50 -11.87
C LEU A 128 -4.55 -8.70 -10.97
N ARG A 129 -5.82 -8.85 -10.57
CA ARG A 129 -6.29 -9.95 -9.73
C ARG A 129 -6.01 -11.31 -10.37
N ASN A 130 -6.36 -11.46 -11.65
CA ASN A 130 -6.25 -12.72 -12.39
C ASN A 130 -4.90 -12.91 -13.11
N ALA A 131 -3.99 -11.94 -12.98
CA ALA A 131 -2.73 -11.89 -13.73
C ALA A 131 -2.91 -11.97 -15.27
N GLU A 132 -4.06 -11.52 -15.78
CA GLU A 132 -4.39 -11.51 -17.21
C GLU A 132 -3.85 -10.25 -17.89
N LEU A 133 -2.51 -10.16 -17.97
CA LEU A 133 -1.81 -8.98 -18.46
C LEU A 133 -1.55 -9.07 -19.96
N GLY A 134 -2.59 -8.81 -20.76
CA GLY A 134 -2.40 -8.54 -22.19
C GLY A 134 -1.39 -7.41 -22.42
N GLN A 135 -0.73 -7.38 -23.59
CA GLN A 135 0.37 -6.44 -23.85
C GLN A 135 0.05 -4.97 -23.51
N PRO A 136 -1.15 -4.41 -23.81
CA PRO A 136 -1.49 -3.05 -23.41
C PRO A 136 -1.55 -2.85 -21.89
N ILE A 137 -2.13 -3.80 -21.16
CA ILE A 137 -2.23 -3.73 -19.70
C ILE A 137 -0.85 -3.88 -19.05
N LEU A 138 0.03 -4.73 -19.60
CA LEU A 138 1.41 -4.85 -19.13
C LEU A 138 2.19 -3.53 -19.30
N LEU A 139 2.00 -2.83 -20.43
CA LEU A 139 2.60 -1.52 -20.64
C LEU A 139 2.05 -0.47 -19.66
N LEU A 140 0.73 -0.49 -19.42
CA LEU A 140 0.10 0.39 -18.45
C LEU A 140 0.63 0.11 -17.03
N TYR A 141 0.77 -1.16 -16.64
CA TYR A 141 1.35 -1.57 -15.36
C TYR A 141 2.78 -1.06 -15.17
N LYS A 142 3.63 -1.19 -16.19
CA LYS A 142 4.99 -0.62 -16.17
C LYS A 142 4.97 0.90 -16.04
N GLY A 143 4.02 1.58 -16.69
CA GLY A 143 3.79 3.01 -16.53
C GLY A 143 3.41 3.37 -15.08
N THR A 144 2.43 2.68 -14.51
CA THR A 144 1.96 2.84 -13.14
C THR A 144 3.10 2.63 -12.12
N LEU A 145 3.91 1.59 -12.29
CA LEU A 145 5.09 1.37 -11.43
C LEU A 145 6.10 2.52 -11.52
N ARG A 146 6.35 3.08 -12.71
CA ARG A 146 7.25 4.24 -12.84
C ARG A 146 6.70 5.47 -12.11
N VAL A 147 5.40 5.71 -12.18
CA VAL A 147 4.75 6.80 -11.43
C VAL A 147 4.91 6.57 -9.93
N LEU A 148 4.64 5.36 -9.44
CA LEU A 148 4.82 4.99 -8.03
C LEU A 148 6.27 5.15 -7.57
N LEU A 149 7.26 4.78 -8.39
CA LEU A 149 8.67 4.97 -8.06
C LEU A 149 9.07 6.44 -7.97
N VAL A 150 8.57 7.29 -8.88
CA VAL A 150 8.77 8.75 -8.79
C VAL A 150 8.13 9.30 -7.51
N LEU A 151 6.92 8.86 -7.17
CA LEU A 151 6.25 9.26 -5.93
C LEU A 151 7.03 8.80 -4.69
N LEU A 152 7.55 7.57 -4.68
CA LEU A 152 8.37 7.06 -3.58
C LEU A 152 9.64 7.89 -3.38
N HIS A 153 10.27 8.31 -4.47
CA HIS A 153 11.51 9.11 -4.41
C HIS A 153 11.24 10.57 -4.03
N ASP A 154 10.33 11.25 -4.74
CA ASP A 154 10.13 12.70 -4.62
C ASP A 154 9.11 13.09 -3.53
N PHE A 155 8.13 12.21 -3.24
CA PHE A 155 6.98 12.48 -2.37
C PHE A 155 6.64 11.28 -1.45
N PRO A 156 7.60 10.68 -0.72
CA PRO A 156 7.33 9.48 0.06
C PRO A 156 6.27 9.70 1.14
N GLU A 157 6.18 10.89 1.74
CA GLU A 157 5.18 11.20 2.76
C GLU A 157 3.74 11.10 2.22
N PHE A 158 3.52 11.41 0.94
CA PHE A 158 2.22 11.24 0.30
C PHE A 158 1.83 9.75 0.22
N LEU A 159 2.77 8.88 -0.17
CA LEU A 159 2.52 7.43 -0.16
C LEU A 159 2.34 6.90 1.27
N CYS A 160 3.08 7.44 2.25
CA CYS A 160 2.94 7.07 3.66
C CYS A 160 1.54 7.35 4.20
N ASP A 161 1.04 8.57 3.99
CA ASP A 161 -0.21 9.07 4.58
C ASP A 161 -1.45 8.39 3.96
N TYR A 162 -1.37 7.98 2.68
CA TYR A 162 -2.46 7.31 1.95
C TYR A 162 -2.23 5.82 1.68
N HIS A 163 -1.21 5.20 2.29
CA HIS A 163 -0.89 3.78 2.07
C HIS A 163 -2.10 2.86 2.27
N PHE A 164 -2.92 3.15 3.29
CA PHE A 164 -4.13 2.38 3.61
C PHE A 164 -5.12 2.42 2.45
N SER A 165 -5.46 3.62 1.96
CA SER A 165 -6.35 3.77 0.80
C SER A 165 -5.85 3.04 -0.45
N PHE A 166 -4.53 3.08 -0.73
CA PHE A 166 -4.00 2.43 -1.91
C PHE A 166 -3.98 0.91 -1.78
N CYS A 167 -3.55 0.40 -0.63
CA CYS A 167 -3.54 -1.04 -0.37
C CYS A 167 -4.95 -1.64 -0.33
N ASP A 168 -5.97 -0.83 -0.06
CA ASP A 168 -7.37 -1.27 -0.09
C ASP A 168 -7.89 -1.58 -1.49
N VAL A 169 -7.28 -0.97 -2.51
CA VAL A 169 -7.68 -1.12 -3.92
C VAL A 169 -6.75 -2.05 -4.70
N ILE A 170 -5.45 -2.03 -4.39
CA ILE A 170 -4.47 -2.86 -5.09
C ILE A 170 -4.62 -4.31 -4.62
N PRO A 171 -4.82 -5.31 -5.51
CA PRO A 171 -4.95 -6.72 -5.12
C PRO A 171 -3.76 -7.23 -4.29
N PRO A 172 -3.97 -8.17 -3.34
CA PRO A 172 -2.87 -8.79 -2.60
C PRO A 172 -1.81 -9.44 -3.49
N SER A 173 -2.20 -9.98 -4.65
CA SER A 173 -1.28 -10.56 -5.65
C SER A 173 -0.30 -9.54 -6.25
N CYS A 174 -0.60 -8.24 -6.19
CA CYS A 174 0.24 -7.17 -6.73
C CYS A 174 1.34 -6.72 -5.76
N ILE A 175 2.14 -7.70 -5.34
CA ILE A 175 3.15 -7.55 -4.30
C ILE A 175 4.10 -6.38 -4.59
N GLN A 176 4.65 -6.28 -5.81
CA GLN A 176 5.61 -5.21 -6.14
C GLN A 176 5.00 -3.80 -5.98
N MET A 177 3.75 -3.58 -6.42
CA MET A 177 3.10 -2.29 -6.28
C MET A 177 2.85 -1.94 -4.81
N ARG A 178 2.37 -2.92 -4.03
CA ARG A 178 2.17 -2.75 -2.58
C ARG A 178 3.49 -2.46 -1.88
N ASN A 179 4.56 -3.19 -2.19
CA ASN A 179 5.88 -2.96 -1.62
C ASN A 179 6.39 -1.55 -1.88
N VAL A 180 6.27 -1.02 -3.10
CA VAL A 180 6.69 0.37 -3.40
C VAL A 180 5.98 1.37 -2.49
N ILE A 181 4.68 1.18 -2.22
CA ILE A 181 3.90 2.06 -1.35
C ILE A 181 4.27 1.86 0.12
N LEU A 182 4.37 0.60 0.57
CA LEU A 182 4.64 0.24 1.96
C LEU A 182 6.10 0.49 2.39
N SER A 183 7.01 0.62 1.43
CA SER A 183 8.39 1.04 1.63
C SER A 183 8.55 2.56 1.76
N ALA A 184 7.51 3.36 1.56
CA ALA A 184 7.59 4.79 1.78
C ALA A 184 7.74 5.12 3.27
N PHE A 185 8.58 6.09 3.59
CA PHE A 185 8.80 6.60 4.95
C PHE A 185 9.16 8.10 4.95
N PRO A 186 8.97 8.83 6.06
CA PRO A 186 9.28 10.26 6.14
C PRO A 186 10.76 10.56 5.84
N ARG A 187 11.06 11.56 4.99
CA ARG A 187 12.45 11.85 4.55
C ARG A 187 13.42 12.24 5.66
N ASN A 188 12.92 12.77 6.76
CA ASN A 188 13.72 13.15 7.92
C ASN A 188 14.08 11.96 8.84
N MET A 189 13.56 10.77 8.55
CA MET A 189 13.86 9.55 9.29
C MET A 189 15.06 8.82 8.68
N ARG A 190 15.95 8.31 9.54
CA ARG A 190 17.02 7.40 9.14
C ARG A 190 16.67 6.00 9.60
N LEU A 191 16.52 5.08 8.66
CA LEU A 191 16.20 3.69 8.97
C LEU A 191 17.45 2.99 9.54
N PRO A 192 17.35 2.32 10.70
CA PRO A 192 18.38 1.39 11.15
C PRO A 192 18.55 0.26 10.13
N ASP A 193 19.77 -0.17 9.87
CA ASP A 193 20.00 -1.29 8.95
C ASP A 193 19.45 -2.60 9.57
N PRO A 194 18.46 -3.27 8.94
CA PRO A 194 17.91 -4.53 9.42
C PRO A 194 18.95 -5.64 9.59
N SER A 195 20.07 -5.56 8.88
CA SER A 195 21.16 -6.55 8.94
C SER A 195 22.11 -6.34 10.13
N THR A 196 21.92 -5.27 10.91
CA THR A 196 22.76 -5.00 12.08
C THR A 196 22.58 -6.11 13.12
N PRO A 197 23.65 -6.84 13.50
CA PRO A 197 23.53 -7.90 14.49
C PRO A 197 23.10 -7.31 15.84
N ASN A 198 22.20 -8.02 16.53
CA ASN A 198 21.65 -7.59 17.84
C ASN A 198 20.97 -6.21 17.84
N LEU A 199 20.37 -5.81 16.71
CA LEU A 199 19.55 -4.59 16.65
C LEU A 199 18.43 -4.65 17.69
N LYS A 200 18.49 -3.77 18.69
CA LYS A 200 17.47 -3.67 19.75
C LYS A 200 16.34 -2.75 19.30
N ILE A 201 15.36 -3.32 18.60
CA ILE A 201 14.21 -2.59 18.05
C ILE A 201 13.45 -1.85 19.16
N ASP A 202 13.32 -2.44 20.34
CA ASP A 202 12.60 -1.86 21.49
C ASP A 202 13.23 -0.58 22.06
N LEU A 203 14.46 -0.25 21.66
CA LEU A 203 15.16 0.97 22.08
C LEU A 203 14.98 2.13 21.10
N LEU A 204 14.39 1.90 19.93
CA LEU A 204 14.15 2.96 18.96
C LEU A 204 13.08 3.91 19.47
N ALA A 205 13.36 5.21 19.51
CA ALA A 205 12.39 6.20 19.98
C ALA A 205 11.14 6.25 19.08
N GLU A 206 11.33 5.97 17.80
CA GLU A 206 10.31 6.03 16.75
C GLU A 206 9.19 5.01 16.96
N ILE A 207 9.45 3.87 17.61
CA ILE A 207 8.41 2.83 17.85
C ILE A 207 7.30 3.33 18.79
N SER A 208 7.52 4.44 19.50
CA SER A 208 6.48 5.05 20.34
C SER A 208 5.66 6.09 19.57
N ILE A 209 6.03 6.44 18.34
CA ILE A 209 5.37 7.48 17.53
C ILE A 209 4.29 6.85 16.65
N VAL A 210 3.06 7.37 16.75
CA VAL A 210 1.94 6.96 15.90
C VAL A 210 2.15 7.50 14.47
N PRO A 211 2.11 6.65 13.43
CA PRO A 211 2.21 7.13 12.06
C PRO A 211 0.93 7.86 11.64
N ARG A 212 1.07 8.89 10.79
CA ARG A 212 -0.07 9.63 10.25
C ARG A 212 -0.81 8.79 9.20
N ILE A 213 -2.13 8.81 9.25
CA ILE A 213 -3.02 8.17 8.27
C ILE A 213 -4.06 9.21 7.86
N MET A 214 -4.12 9.55 6.57
CA MET A 214 -5.03 10.55 6.02
C MET A 214 -6.28 9.95 5.35
N THR A 215 -6.52 8.65 5.54
CA THR A 215 -7.68 7.94 5.01
C THR A 215 -8.68 7.66 6.14
N ASP A 216 -9.96 7.63 5.80
CA ASP A 216 -11.02 7.16 6.70
C ASP A 216 -10.89 5.65 6.95
N VAL A 217 -10.31 5.27 8.10
CA VAL A 217 -10.09 3.87 8.49
C VAL A 217 -11.40 3.22 8.94
N ASP A 218 -12.28 3.96 9.62
CA ASP A 218 -13.48 3.40 10.24
C ASP A 218 -14.74 3.46 9.34
N GLY A 219 -14.64 4.07 8.16
CA GLY A 219 -15.71 4.13 7.16
C GLY A 219 -16.36 2.78 6.83
N ALA A 220 -15.57 1.74 6.55
CA ALA A 220 -16.10 0.40 6.26
C ALA A 220 -16.78 -0.24 7.48
N LEU A 221 -16.22 -0.04 8.68
CA LEU A 221 -16.78 -0.54 9.94
C LEU A 221 -18.11 0.14 10.28
N LYS A 222 -18.19 1.46 10.05
CA LYS A 222 -19.42 2.25 10.22
C LYS A 222 -20.49 1.80 9.24
N ALA A 223 -20.14 1.59 7.97
CA ALA A 223 -21.07 1.11 6.95
C ALA A 223 -21.69 -0.26 7.29
N LYS A 224 -20.94 -1.13 7.98
CA LYS A 224 -21.41 -2.43 8.48
C LYS A 224 -21.92 -2.41 9.93
N GLN A 225 -22.02 -1.24 10.56
CA GLN A 225 -22.45 -1.08 11.95
C GLN A 225 -21.64 -1.92 12.97
N MET A 226 -20.36 -2.18 12.67
CA MET A 226 -19.50 -3.02 13.50
C MET A 226 -18.65 -2.22 14.48
N LYS A 227 -18.41 -0.93 14.23
CA LYS A 227 -17.49 -0.12 15.04
C LYS A 227 -17.85 -0.14 16.53
N THR A 228 -19.11 0.12 16.87
CA THR A 228 -19.58 0.13 18.26
C THR A 228 -19.46 -1.23 18.93
N GLN A 229 -19.76 -2.30 18.21
CA GLN A 229 -19.62 -3.68 18.71
C GLN A 229 -18.16 -4.03 19.00
N ILE A 230 -17.23 -3.57 18.15
CA ILE A 230 -15.79 -3.73 18.39
C ILE A 230 -15.37 -2.93 19.63
N ASP A 231 -15.78 -1.66 19.73
CA ASP A 231 -15.45 -0.80 20.88
C ASP A 231 -15.98 -1.38 22.20
N GLU A 232 -17.16 -1.99 22.19
CA GLU A 232 -17.74 -2.69 23.35
C GLU A 232 -16.98 -3.97 23.68
N TYR A 233 -16.70 -4.81 22.67
CA TYR A 233 -15.96 -6.05 22.84
C TYR A 233 -14.56 -5.81 23.41
N LEU A 234 -13.82 -4.81 22.88
CA LEU A 234 -12.48 -4.48 23.37
C LEU A 234 -12.48 -4.01 24.84
N LYS A 235 -13.58 -3.43 25.33
CA LYS A 235 -13.71 -3.01 26.73
C LYS A 235 -14.23 -4.13 27.64
N ARG A 236 -15.13 -4.97 27.14
CA ARG A 236 -15.84 -6.02 27.88
C ARG A 236 -16.05 -7.24 26.97
N PRO A 237 -15.08 -8.17 26.93
CA PRO A 237 -15.19 -9.36 26.10
C PRO A 237 -16.11 -10.43 26.72
N GLU A 238 -16.32 -10.42 28.04
CA GLU A 238 -17.14 -11.39 28.76
C GLU A 238 -18.60 -11.39 28.27
N GLY A 239 -19.10 -12.57 27.87
CA GLY A 239 -20.48 -12.75 27.41
C GLY A 239 -20.78 -12.24 25.99
N SER A 240 -19.78 -11.74 25.26
CA SER A 240 -19.96 -11.25 23.89
C SER A 240 -20.00 -12.39 22.86
N LEU A 241 -21.06 -12.45 22.06
CA LEU A 241 -21.16 -13.33 20.88
C LEU A 241 -20.44 -12.76 19.65
N PHE A 242 -19.78 -11.60 19.80
CA PHE A 242 -19.20 -10.85 18.68
C PHE A 242 -18.21 -11.67 17.86
N LEU A 243 -17.28 -12.38 18.50
CA LEU A 243 -16.28 -13.21 17.80
C LEU A 243 -16.93 -14.35 17.00
N THR A 244 -17.97 -14.98 17.54
CA THR A 244 -18.69 -16.07 16.87
C THR A 244 -19.34 -15.58 15.57
N ASP A 245 -19.93 -14.38 15.60
CA ASP A 245 -20.60 -13.78 14.44
C ASP A 245 -19.63 -13.07 13.49
N LEU A 246 -18.41 -12.76 13.95
CA LEU A 246 -17.44 -11.92 13.24
C LEU A 246 -17.12 -12.49 11.85
N LYS A 247 -16.89 -13.80 11.77
CA LYS A 247 -16.64 -14.50 10.50
C LYS A 247 -17.75 -14.25 9.47
N GLN A 248 -19.01 -14.36 9.89
CA GLN A 248 -20.16 -14.15 8.99
C GLN A 248 -20.29 -12.69 8.57
N LYS A 249 -19.99 -11.74 9.47
CA LYS A 249 -20.02 -10.30 9.16
C LYS A 249 -18.95 -9.88 8.14
N LEU A 250 -17.84 -10.63 8.05
CA LEU A 250 -16.77 -10.39 7.08
C LEU A 250 -17.07 -10.95 5.69
N LEU A 251 -18.09 -11.81 5.54
CA LEU A 251 -18.46 -12.38 4.25
C LEU A 251 -19.32 -11.42 3.43
N LEU A 252 -19.14 -11.50 2.12
CA LEU A 252 -19.96 -10.83 1.12
C LEU A 252 -21.17 -11.69 0.76
N THR A 253 -22.22 -11.04 0.26
CA THR A 253 -23.30 -11.77 -0.43
C THR A 253 -22.77 -12.41 -1.71
N GLN A 254 -23.44 -13.45 -2.22
CA GLN A 254 -22.97 -14.16 -3.43
C GLN A 254 -22.78 -13.22 -4.63
N ASN A 255 -23.66 -12.23 -4.80
CA ASN A 255 -23.56 -11.27 -5.91
C ASN A 255 -22.35 -10.36 -5.75
N GLU A 256 -22.10 -9.83 -4.55
CA GLU A 256 -20.94 -9.00 -4.27
C GLU A 256 -19.64 -9.81 -4.39
N ALA A 257 -19.64 -11.06 -3.94
CA ALA A 257 -18.49 -11.95 -4.03
C ALA A 257 -18.07 -12.23 -5.48
N ASN A 258 -19.04 -12.40 -6.39
CA ASN A 258 -18.76 -12.59 -7.82
C ASN A 258 -18.07 -11.37 -8.45
N ILE A 259 -18.44 -10.16 -8.03
CA ILE A 259 -17.82 -8.92 -8.51
C ILE A 259 -16.44 -8.73 -7.88
N ALA A 260 -16.35 -8.94 -6.56
CA ALA A 260 -15.11 -8.79 -5.79
C ALA A 260 -14.10 -9.91 -6.05
N GLY A 261 -14.50 -11.02 -6.68
CA GLY A 261 -13.62 -12.18 -6.94
C GLY A 261 -13.11 -12.85 -5.68
N THR A 262 -13.76 -12.61 -4.55
CA THR A 262 -13.46 -13.18 -3.23
C THR A 262 -14.75 -13.21 -2.43
N ARG A 263 -14.88 -14.16 -1.51
CA ARG A 263 -16.05 -14.25 -0.62
C ARG A 263 -15.99 -13.26 0.53
N TYR A 264 -14.87 -12.57 0.71
CA TYR A 264 -14.62 -11.69 1.84
C TYR A 264 -14.69 -10.21 1.46
N ASN A 265 -15.20 -9.40 2.38
CA ASN A 265 -15.17 -7.95 2.24
C ASN A 265 -13.76 -7.45 2.61
N VAL A 266 -12.86 -7.41 1.62
CA VAL A 266 -11.45 -7.02 1.83
C VAL A 266 -11.30 -5.64 2.47
N PRO A 267 -12.03 -4.58 2.06
CA PRO A 267 -12.01 -3.30 2.76
C PRO A 267 -12.39 -3.38 4.22
N LEU A 268 -13.44 -4.15 4.55
CA LEU A 268 -13.85 -4.35 5.92
C LEU A 268 -12.80 -5.10 6.74
N VAL A 269 -12.15 -6.11 6.17
CA VAL A 269 -11.04 -6.84 6.82
C VAL A 269 -9.86 -5.90 7.09
N ASN A 270 -9.46 -5.09 6.10
CA ASN A 270 -8.37 -4.12 6.27
C ASN A 270 -8.70 -3.08 7.36
N SER A 271 -9.91 -2.53 7.34
CA SER A 271 -10.39 -1.59 8.35
C SER A 271 -10.47 -2.20 9.74
N LEU A 272 -10.99 -3.43 9.87
CA LEU A 272 -11.05 -4.16 11.14
C LEU A 272 -9.66 -4.32 11.74
N VAL A 273 -8.73 -4.87 10.97
CA VAL A 273 -7.37 -5.15 11.43
C VAL A 273 -6.68 -3.86 11.86
N LEU A 274 -6.70 -2.83 11.01
CA LEU A 274 -6.06 -1.57 11.34
C LEU A 274 -6.73 -0.91 12.55
N TYR A 275 -8.06 -0.79 12.58
CA TYR A 275 -8.78 -0.13 13.66
C TYR A 275 -8.54 -0.79 15.02
N VAL A 276 -8.59 -2.13 15.10
CA VAL A 276 -8.30 -2.86 16.33
C VAL A 276 -6.86 -2.60 16.80
N GLY A 277 -5.89 -2.59 15.87
CA GLY A 277 -4.52 -2.22 16.18
C GLY A 277 -4.36 -0.77 16.63
N LEU A 278 -5.09 0.18 16.04
CA LEU A 278 -5.10 1.58 16.49
C LEU A 278 -5.58 1.70 17.93
N GLN A 279 -6.67 1.01 18.28
CA GLN A 279 -7.19 1.01 19.65
C GLN A 279 -6.17 0.39 20.62
N ALA A 280 -5.58 -0.76 20.28
CA ALA A 280 -4.58 -1.40 21.14
C ALA A 280 -3.33 -0.53 21.37
N VAL A 281 -2.82 0.12 20.32
CA VAL A 281 -1.66 1.02 20.41
C VAL A 281 -1.98 2.27 21.24
N GLN A 282 -3.17 2.84 21.07
CA GLN A 282 -3.60 4.01 21.84
C GLN A 282 -3.61 3.72 23.34
N GLN A 283 -4.08 2.54 23.75
CA GLN A 283 -4.08 2.12 25.16
C GLN A 283 -2.65 1.90 25.69
N LEU A 284 -1.78 1.23 24.90
CA LEU A 284 -0.36 1.05 25.25
C LEU A 284 0.36 2.38 25.56
N GLN A 285 0.04 3.43 24.82
CA GLN A 285 0.62 4.76 25.03
C GLN A 285 0.07 5.45 26.27
N GLN A 286 -1.23 5.32 26.55
CA GLN A 286 -1.85 5.88 27.77
C GLN A 286 -1.26 5.26 29.04
N ASN A 287 -1.00 3.94 29.03
CA ASN A 287 -0.39 3.24 30.16
C ASN A 287 1.02 3.74 30.49
N LYS A 288 1.85 4.02 29.47
CA LYS A 288 3.22 4.53 29.67
C LYS A 288 3.22 5.93 30.30
N VAL A 289 2.25 6.78 29.96
CA VAL A 289 2.12 8.13 30.55
C VAL A 289 1.63 8.06 32.01
N ASN A 290 0.71 7.13 32.31
CA ASN A 290 0.16 6.95 33.65
C ASN A 290 1.14 6.24 34.61
N ALA A 291 2.05 5.41 34.10
CA ALA A 291 3.09 4.73 34.90
C ALA A 291 4.13 5.69 35.52
N SER A 292 4.20 6.94 35.05
CA SER A 292 5.04 8.01 35.63
C SER A 292 4.39 8.77 36.81
N ALA A 293 3.16 8.41 37.20
CA ALA A 293 2.47 8.96 38.38
C ALA A 293 2.34 7.89 39.50
N PRO A 294 2.33 8.25 40.80
CA PRO A 294 2.17 7.27 41.88
C PRO A 294 0.78 6.60 41.80
N ALA A 295 0.79 5.26 41.71
CA ALA A 295 -0.29 4.42 41.22
C ALA A 295 -1.62 4.46 42.02
N GLN A 296 -2.73 4.31 41.28
CA GLN A 296 -3.89 3.53 41.74
C GLN A 296 -3.87 2.15 41.07
N ILE A 297 -3.83 1.10 41.90
CA ILE A 297 -3.56 -0.31 41.54
C ILE A 297 -4.68 -0.97 40.70
N ASN A 298 -5.85 -0.34 40.55
CA ASN A 298 -7.00 -0.92 39.84
C ASN A 298 -7.09 -0.58 38.34
N GLN A 299 -6.35 0.42 37.85
CA GLN A 299 -6.38 0.79 36.42
C GLN A 299 -5.44 -0.09 35.57
N SER A 300 -4.29 -0.49 36.10
CA SER A 300 -3.29 -1.29 35.37
C SER A 300 -3.78 -2.69 34.94
N GLN A 301 -4.75 -3.27 35.64
CA GLN A 301 -5.34 -4.57 35.27
C GLN A 301 -6.31 -4.47 34.09
N MET A 302 -7.04 -3.35 33.94
CA MET A 302 -7.98 -3.15 32.83
C MET A 302 -7.25 -2.90 31.50
N ASP A 303 -6.04 -2.38 31.53
CA ASP A 303 -5.33 -1.94 30.33
C ASP A 303 -4.48 -3.04 29.67
N ILE A 304 -3.94 -3.99 30.45
CA ILE A 304 -3.35 -5.24 29.93
C ILE A 304 -4.43 -6.09 29.25
N PHE A 305 -5.61 -6.12 29.86
CA PHE A 305 -6.75 -6.90 29.42
C PHE A 305 -7.26 -6.53 28.02
N GLN A 306 -7.21 -5.26 27.61
CA GLN A 306 -7.64 -4.86 26.26
C GLN A 306 -6.64 -5.25 25.17
N ILE A 307 -5.34 -5.25 25.47
CA ILE A 307 -4.29 -5.71 24.54
C ILE A 307 -4.42 -7.23 24.38
N GLU A 308 -4.63 -7.94 25.49
CA GLU A 308 -4.96 -9.37 25.47
C GLU A 308 -6.23 -9.65 24.67
N THR A 309 -7.27 -8.82 24.83
CA THR A 309 -8.54 -8.93 24.09
C THR A 309 -8.36 -8.70 22.58
N ALA A 310 -7.61 -7.68 22.18
CA ALA A 310 -7.29 -7.43 20.76
C ALA A 310 -6.43 -8.56 20.18
N THR A 311 -5.47 -9.05 20.95
CA THR A 311 -4.60 -10.17 20.56
C THR A 311 -5.39 -11.46 20.40
N GLU A 312 -6.32 -11.74 21.32
CA GLU A 312 -7.21 -12.90 21.25
C GLU A 312 -8.20 -12.77 20.08
N MET A 313 -8.67 -11.57 19.73
CA MET A 313 -9.45 -11.37 18.50
C MET A 313 -8.63 -11.77 17.26
N PHE A 314 -7.38 -11.32 17.14
CA PHE A 314 -6.52 -11.72 16.02
C PHE A 314 -6.27 -13.23 16.00
N ARG A 315 -5.99 -13.82 17.17
CA ARG A 315 -5.79 -15.26 17.30
C ARG A 315 -7.04 -16.04 16.90
N ASN A 316 -8.20 -15.67 17.43
CA ASN A 316 -9.49 -16.29 17.08
C ASN A 316 -9.76 -16.22 15.58
N LEU A 317 -9.59 -15.05 14.97
CA LEU A 317 -9.76 -14.86 13.53
C LEU A 317 -8.83 -15.76 12.71
N VAL A 318 -7.53 -15.76 13.01
CA VAL A 318 -6.55 -16.56 12.26
C VAL A 318 -6.81 -18.05 12.43
N MET A 319 -7.23 -18.52 13.60
CA MET A 319 -7.50 -19.93 13.87
C MET A 319 -8.82 -20.44 13.28
N THR A 320 -9.86 -19.59 13.19
CA THR A 320 -11.23 -20.01 12.80
C THR A 320 -11.59 -19.73 11.34
N MET A 321 -10.87 -18.82 10.69
CA MET A 321 -11.05 -18.50 9.27
C MET A 321 -10.50 -19.61 8.39
N ASP A 322 -11.06 -19.72 7.18
CA ASP A 322 -10.51 -20.61 6.17
C ASP A 322 -9.21 -20.03 5.56
N THR A 323 -8.59 -20.75 4.63
CA THR A 323 -7.30 -20.37 4.05
C THR A 323 -7.34 -19.00 3.36
N GLU A 324 -8.43 -18.69 2.65
CA GLU A 324 -8.63 -17.41 1.95
C GLU A 324 -8.78 -16.26 2.94
N GLY A 325 -9.68 -16.40 3.92
CA GLY A 325 -9.90 -15.39 4.96
C GLY A 325 -8.65 -15.12 5.79
N ARG A 326 -7.94 -16.19 6.18
CA ARG A 326 -6.67 -16.09 6.91
C ARG A 326 -5.61 -15.36 6.10
N TYR A 327 -5.48 -15.68 4.81
CA TYR A 327 -4.54 -14.99 3.92
C TYR A 327 -4.81 -13.49 3.82
N LEU A 328 -6.08 -13.08 3.74
CA LEU A 328 -6.47 -11.66 3.70
C LEU A 328 -6.16 -10.94 5.02
N ILE A 329 -6.44 -11.57 6.17
CA ILE A 329 -6.14 -11.00 7.49
C ILE A 329 -4.64 -10.84 7.69
N LEU A 330 -3.85 -11.87 7.38
CA LEU A 330 -2.40 -11.81 7.47
C LEU A 330 -1.82 -10.74 6.52
N ASN A 331 -2.40 -10.58 5.33
CA ASN A 331 -2.02 -9.48 4.43
C ASN A 331 -2.36 -8.10 5.00
N ALA A 332 -3.52 -7.95 5.65
CA ALA A 332 -3.93 -6.70 6.29
C ALA A 332 -3.00 -6.33 7.46
N ILE A 333 -2.56 -7.32 8.24
CA ILE A 333 -1.54 -7.15 9.29
C ILE A 333 -0.19 -6.79 8.67
N ALA A 334 0.26 -7.54 7.66
CA ALA A 334 1.54 -7.32 6.99
C ALA A 334 1.62 -5.95 6.27
N ASN A 335 0.49 -5.38 5.86
CA ASN A 335 0.44 -4.01 5.32
C ASN A 335 0.87 -2.94 6.34
N GLN A 336 0.89 -3.26 7.63
CA GLN A 336 1.29 -2.33 8.69
C GLN A 336 2.79 -2.43 9.04
N LEU A 337 3.50 -3.41 8.47
CA LEU A 337 4.93 -3.64 8.68
C LEU A 337 5.77 -2.71 7.78
N ARG A 338 5.78 -1.41 8.09
CA ARG A 338 6.36 -0.33 7.24
C ARG A 338 7.68 0.19 7.81
N TYR A 339 7.80 1.47 8.12
CA TYR A 339 8.99 2.06 8.76
C TYR A 339 8.87 2.00 10.30
N PRO A 340 9.92 2.29 11.09
CA PRO A 340 9.83 2.34 12.54
C PRO A 340 8.73 3.30 13.02
N ASN A 341 7.66 2.74 13.60
CA ASN A 341 6.54 3.45 14.20
C ASN A 341 5.76 2.49 15.12
N SER A 342 4.82 3.01 15.91
CA SER A 342 4.08 2.21 16.88
C SER A 342 3.19 1.13 16.28
N HIS A 343 2.62 1.34 15.10
CA HIS A 343 1.82 0.31 14.43
C HIS A 343 2.72 -0.81 13.93
N THR A 344 3.83 -0.48 13.28
CA THR A 344 4.79 -1.47 12.78
C THR A 344 5.34 -2.34 13.92
N HIS A 345 5.65 -1.74 15.07
CA HIS A 345 6.07 -2.48 16.26
C HIS A 345 4.96 -3.42 16.76
N TYR A 346 3.75 -2.90 16.96
CA TYR A 346 2.60 -3.69 17.42
C TYR A 346 2.26 -4.85 16.48
N PHE A 347 2.14 -4.60 15.17
CA PHE A 347 1.79 -5.65 14.21
C PHE A 347 2.94 -6.64 13.96
N SER A 348 4.20 -6.23 14.14
CA SER A 348 5.33 -7.17 14.17
C SER A 348 5.21 -8.13 15.34
N PHE A 349 4.89 -7.62 16.54
CA PHE A 349 4.62 -8.45 17.71
C PHE A 349 3.44 -9.41 17.46
N ILE A 350 2.32 -8.93 16.91
CA ILE A 350 1.16 -9.78 16.61
C ILE A 350 1.52 -10.92 15.65
N ILE A 351 2.28 -10.66 14.59
CA ILE A 351 2.72 -11.73 13.67
C ILE A 351 3.57 -12.79 14.36
N LEU A 352 4.56 -12.36 15.16
CA LEU A 352 5.44 -13.28 15.88
C LEU A 352 4.68 -14.09 16.94
N TYR A 353 3.76 -13.44 17.67
CA TYR A 353 2.87 -14.09 18.63
C TYR A 353 1.97 -15.13 17.96
N LEU A 354 1.29 -14.77 16.86
CA LEU A 354 0.42 -15.69 16.12
C LEU A 354 1.18 -16.89 15.56
N PHE A 355 2.45 -16.71 15.19
CA PHE A 355 3.31 -17.80 14.73
C PHE A 355 3.71 -18.75 15.88
N ALA A 356 4.07 -18.19 17.04
CA ALA A 356 4.48 -18.97 18.21
C ALA A 356 3.32 -19.75 18.84
N GLU A 357 2.13 -19.13 18.93
CA GLU A 357 0.92 -19.71 19.53
C GLU A 357 0.09 -20.54 18.53
N ALA A 358 0.58 -20.71 17.30
CA ALA A 358 -0.10 -21.51 16.30
C ALA A 358 -0.15 -22.99 16.70
N THR A 359 -1.36 -23.53 16.83
CA THR A 359 -1.60 -24.95 17.09
C THR A 359 -1.71 -25.77 15.80
N GLN A 360 -1.88 -25.11 14.66
CA GLN A 360 -2.00 -25.71 13.33
C GLN A 360 -0.84 -25.26 12.46
N GLU A 361 -0.10 -26.21 11.88
CA GLU A 361 1.06 -25.92 11.00
C GLU A 361 0.68 -25.05 9.80
N ILE A 362 -0.54 -25.20 9.26
CA ILE A 362 -1.03 -24.38 8.15
C ILE A 362 -1.08 -22.88 8.49
N VAL A 363 -1.24 -22.50 9.76
CA VAL A 363 -1.19 -21.09 10.19
C VAL A 363 0.24 -20.57 10.08
N GLN A 364 1.22 -21.34 10.55
CA GLN A 364 2.64 -21.01 10.45
C GLN A 364 3.08 -20.92 8.99
N GLU A 365 2.69 -21.88 8.15
CA GLU A 365 2.94 -21.87 6.71
C GLU A 365 2.38 -20.61 6.04
N GLN A 366 1.14 -20.23 6.34
CA GLN A 366 0.53 -19.04 5.75
C GLN A 366 1.18 -17.74 6.23
N ILE A 367 1.60 -17.65 7.50
CA ILE A 367 2.38 -16.50 8.00
C ILE A 367 3.70 -16.40 7.25
N THR A 368 4.47 -17.49 7.18
CA THR A 368 5.74 -17.53 6.46
C THR A 368 5.54 -17.19 4.98
N ARG A 369 4.51 -17.72 4.33
CA ARG A 369 4.18 -17.43 2.93
C ARG A 369 3.91 -15.95 2.71
N VAL A 370 3.07 -15.31 3.53
CA VAL A 370 2.72 -13.88 3.38
C VAL A 370 3.95 -12.98 3.54
N LEU A 371 4.86 -13.31 4.47
CA LEU A 371 6.10 -12.55 4.64
C LEU A 371 7.07 -12.82 3.47
N LEU A 372 7.27 -14.08 3.11
CA LEU A 372 8.23 -14.50 2.10
C LEU A 372 7.84 -14.02 0.70
N GLU A 373 6.56 -14.14 0.31
CA GLU A 373 6.09 -13.68 -1.01
C GLU A 373 6.36 -12.17 -1.23
N ARG A 374 6.35 -11.39 -0.15
CA ARG A 374 6.70 -9.96 -0.15
C ARG A 374 8.19 -9.68 -0.19
N LEU A 375 9.05 -10.66 0.11
CA LEU A 375 10.50 -10.51 0.10
C LEU A 375 11.18 -11.09 -1.15
N ILE A 376 10.57 -12.09 -1.81
CA ILE A 376 11.12 -12.68 -3.04
C ILE A 376 11.02 -11.77 -4.27
N VAL A 377 10.19 -10.72 -4.20
CA VAL A 377 10.06 -9.75 -5.29
C VAL A 377 11.24 -8.77 -5.32
N ASN A 378 11.37 -8.06 -6.44
CA ASN A 378 12.35 -6.97 -6.56
C ASN A 378 12.12 -5.90 -5.49
N ARG A 379 13.21 -5.22 -5.12
CA ARG A 379 13.18 -4.04 -4.23
C ARG A 379 12.20 -2.97 -4.77
N PRO A 380 11.66 -2.12 -3.89
CA PRO A 380 11.96 -1.99 -2.45
C PRO A 380 11.24 -3.02 -1.58
N HIS A 381 11.73 -3.20 -0.35
CA HIS A 381 11.10 -4.03 0.67
C HIS A 381 10.79 -3.16 1.91
N PRO A 382 9.60 -3.26 2.52
CA PRO A 382 9.30 -2.52 3.74
C PRO A 382 10.24 -2.90 4.89
N TRP A 383 10.67 -1.93 5.68
CA TRP A 383 11.65 -2.15 6.75
C TRP A 383 11.14 -3.11 7.82
N GLY A 384 9.93 -2.89 8.31
CA GLY A 384 9.28 -3.69 9.34
C GLY A 384 9.03 -5.11 8.86
N LEU A 385 8.69 -5.29 7.58
CA LEU A 385 8.55 -6.62 6.98
C LEU A 385 9.86 -7.42 7.08
N LEU A 386 10.99 -6.79 6.71
CA LEU A 386 12.32 -7.41 6.83
C LEU A 386 12.64 -7.75 8.28
N ILE A 387 12.40 -6.81 9.20
CA ILE A 387 12.66 -6.98 10.63
C ILE A 387 11.84 -8.14 11.20
N THR A 388 10.52 -8.17 10.96
CA THR A 388 9.64 -9.24 11.42
C THR A 388 10.07 -10.59 10.86
N PHE A 389 10.45 -10.65 9.58
CA PHE A 389 10.92 -11.90 8.99
C PHE A 389 12.26 -12.37 9.57
N ILE A 390 13.19 -11.44 9.84
CA ILE A 390 14.46 -11.75 10.51
C ILE A 390 14.23 -12.28 11.92
N GLU A 391 13.33 -11.67 12.70
CA GLU A 391 12.97 -12.18 14.03
C GLU A 391 12.30 -13.57 13.96
N LEU A 392 11.45 -13.81 12.95
CA LEU A 392 10.77 -15.10 12.77
C LEU A 392 11.76 -16.26 12.53
N ILE A 393 12.84 -16.01 11.78
CA ILE A 393 13.83 -17.03 11.41
C ILE A 393 14.99 -17.14 12.41
N LYS A 394 15.11 -16.20 13.35
CA LYS A 394 16.12 -16.31 14.40
C LYS A 394 15.83 -17.55 15.24
N PRO A 395 16.83 -18.41 15.50
CA PRO A 395 16.63 -19.55 16.36
C PRO A 395 16.30 -19.07 17.79
N PRO A 396 15.17 -19.48 18.39
CA PRO A 396 15.00 -19.44 19.82
C PRO A 396 15.99 -20.43 20.46
N LEU A 397 16.34 -20.21 21.72
CA LEU A 397 17.14 -21.17 22.48
C LEU A 397 16.42 -22.53 22.68
N ASP A 398 15.11 -22.63 22.39
CA ASP A 398 14.31 -23.83 22.59
C ASP A 398 13.53 -24.30 21.33
N SER A 399 13.45 -25.63 21.20
CA SER A 399 13.17 -26.49 20.02
C SER A 399 11.96 -26.26 19.09
N HIS A 400 11.16 -25.20 19.23
CA HIS A 400 9.87 -25.07 18.53
C HIS A 400 9.93 -24.50 17.08
N THR A 401 11.10 -24.10 16.56
CA THR A 401 11.22 -23.44 15.23
C THR A 401 11.88 -24.26 14.12
N ALA A 402 12.08 -25.57 14.31
CA ALA A 402 12.53 -26.44 13.22
C ALA A 402 11.60 -26.39 11.98
N CYS A 403 10.34 -25.98 12.16
CA CYS A 403 9.35 -25.80 11.08
C CYS A 403 9.64 -24.59 10.17
N ALA A 404 10.00 -23.41 10.71
CA ALA A 404 10.22 -22.20 9.91
C ALA A 404 11.39 -22.37 8.93
N SER A 405 12.53 -22.87 9.42
CA SER A 405 13.72 -23.13 8.61
C SER A 405 13.48 -24.24 7.57
N ARG A 406 12.71 -25.29 7.94
CA ARG A 406 12.36 -26.40 7.05
C ARG A 406 11.38 -25.96 5.94
N LEU A 407 10.40 -25.12 6.25
CA LEU A 407 9.49 -24.51 5.27
C LEU A 407 10.24 -23.55 4.34
N LEU A 408 11.24 -22.81 4.84
CA LEU A 408 12.10 -21.93 4.04
C LEU A 408 12.93 -22.74 3.04
N LEU A 409 13.52 -23.86 3.47
CA LEU A 409 14.23 -24.81 2.62
C LEU A 409 13.31 -25.43 1.56
N GLN A 410 12.09 -25.82 1.93
CA GLN A 410 11.10 -26.37 0.99
C GLN A 410 10.56 -25.33 -0.01
N ALA A 411 10.32 -24.09 0.42
CA ALA A 411 9.79 -23.03 -0.44
C ALA A 411 10.84 -22.47 -1.41
N LEU A 412 12.11 -22.46 -1.01
CA LEU A 412 13.21 -21.99 -1.83
C LEU A 412 13.78 -23.08 -2.76
N ALA A 413 13.70 -24.37 -2.42
CA ALA A 413 14.25 -25.45 -3.24
C ALA A 413 13.82 -25.41 -4.73
N PRO A 414 12.56 -25.13 -5.10
CA PRO A 414 12.18 -24.98 -6.51
C PRO A 414 12.71 -23.68 -7.12
N GLN A 415 12.70 -22.57 -6.38
CA GLN A 415 13.02 -21.24 -6.91
C GLN A 415 14.51 -21.04 -7.22
N TRP A 416 15.40 -21.78 -6.55
CA TRP A 416 16.85 -21.75 -6.82
C TRP A 416 17.20 -22.35 -8.18
N VAL A 417 16.46 -23.37 -8.63
CA VAL A 417 16.61 -23.97 -9.97
C VAL A 417 16.18 -22.99 -11.07
N TRP A 418 15.19 -22.13 -10.79
CA TRP A 418 14.73 -21.11 -11.74
C TRP A 418 15.57 -19.82 -11.72
N ALA A 419 16.16 -19.45 -10.59
CA ALA A 419 17.05 -18.29 -10.49
C ALA A 419 18.37 -18.51 -11.24
N THR A 420 18.93 -19.73 -11.18
CA THR A 420 20.10 -20.14 -11.98
C THR A 420 19.78 -20.20 -13.48
N ALA A 421 18.57 -20.64 -13.87
CA ALA A 421 18.14 -20.63 -15.27
C ALA A 421 17.91 -19.22 -15.84
N ARG A 422 17.41 -18.27 -15.03
CA ARG A 422 17.15 -16.88 -15.48
C ARG A 422 18.43 -16.06 -15.66
N ALA A 423 19.47 -16.35 -14.86
CA ALA A 423 20.78 -15.73 -15.01
C ALA A 423 21.47 -16.11 -16.33
N SER A 424 21.11 -17.25 -16.95
CA SER A 424 21.68 -17.68 -18.24
C SER A 424 20.93 -17.17 -19.48
N MET A 425 19.78 -16.48 -19.32
CA MET A 425 18.89 -16.10 -20.45
C MET A 425 18.71 -14.58 -20.63
N ALA A 426 19.45 -13.73 -19.91
CA ALA A 426 19.33 -12.29 -20.04
C ALA A 426 20.13 -11.75 -21.25
N GLU A 427 19.56 -11.79 -22.45
CA GLU A 427 19.98 -10.93 -23.58
C GLU A 427 19.34 -9.52 -23.47
N PRO A 428 20.04 -8.44 -23.89
CA PRO A 428 19.54 -7.08 -23.74
C PRO A 428 18.70 -6.65 -24.96
N THR A 429 17.37 -6.77 -24.89
CA THR A 429 16.51 -6.12 -25.90
C THR A 429 16.36 -4.62 -25.63
N ARG A 430 17.09 -3.81 -26.41
CA ARG A 430 16.85 -2.36 -26.60
C ARG A 430 15.54 -2.15 -27.36
N GLY A 431 14.56 -1.47 -26.75
CA GLY A 431 13.39 -1.00 -27.49
C GLY A 431 12.14 -0.81 -26.65
N CYS A 432 12.11 0.21 -25.78
CA CYS A 432 10.86 0.74 -25.17
C CYS A 432 11.13 2.03 -24.34
N GLY A 433 12.06 2.89 -24.80
CA GLY A 433 12.56 4.05 -24.05
C GLY A 433 11.89 5.40 -24.35
N TRP A 434 10.95 5.49 -25.29
CA TRP A 434 10.57 6.79 -25.87
C TRP A 434 9.35 7.49 -25.21
N LEU A 435 8.49 6.79 -24.46
CA LEU A 435 7.18 7.36 -24.07
C LEU A 435 7.16 8.11 -22.72
N LEU A 436 8.10 7.87 -21.79
CA LEU A 436 8.17 8.61 -20.50
C LEU A 436 9.46 9.43 -20.32
N ALA A 437 10.49 9.18 -21.14
CA ALA A 437 11.78 9.89 -21.06
C ALA A 437 11.68 11.37 -21.50
N VAL A 438 10.61 11.76 -22.19
CA VAL A 438 10.41 13.14 -22.70
C VAL A 438 9.91 14.08 -21.60
N SER A 439 9.26 13.57 -20.55
CA SER A 439 8.69 14.41 -19.48
C SER A 439 9.60 14.53 -18.25
N TRP A 440 10.34 13.49 -17.91
CA TRP A 440 11.29 13.46 -16.81
C TRP A 440 12.65 13.03 -17.37
N GLY A 441 13.61 13.95 -17.41
CA GLY A 441 14.90 13.72 -18.08
C GLY A 441 15.60 12.42 -17.62
N PRO A 442 16.42 11.80 -18.49
CA PRO A 442 16.94 10.43 -18.30
C PRO A 442 17.71 10.19 -17.00
N ARG A 443 18.30 11.23 -16.38
CA ARG A 443 19.08 11.08 -15.13
C ARG A 443 18.23 10.69 -13.91
N ARG A 444 17.04 11.29 -13.71
CA ARG A 444 16.20 11.01 -12.52
C ARG A 444 15.59 9.61 -12.53
N ILE A 445 15.25 9.09 -13.71
CA ILE A 445 14.72 7.74 -13.89
C ILE A 445 15.81 6.69 -13.60
N VAL A 446 17.05 6.96 -13.99
CA VAL A 446 18.20 6.07 -13.74
C VAL A 446 18.59 6.08 -12.26
N GLU A 447 18.60 7.22 -11.58
CA GLU A 447 18.86 7.31 -10.15
C GLU A 447 17.78 6.62 -9.30
N ALA A 448 16.49 6.79 -9.64
CA ALA A 448 15.39 6.07 -9.00
C ALA A 448 15.45 4.55 -9.26
N SER A 449 15.99 4.12 -10.40
CA SER A 449 16.21 2.71 -10.73
C SER A 449 17.46 2.12 -10.05
N ALA A 450 18.46 2.95 -9.73
CA ALA A 450 19.70 2.52 -9.08
C ALA A 450 19.50 2.14 -7.60
N VAL A 451 18.49 2.70 -6.93
CA VAL A 451 18.07 2.31 -5.57
C VAL A 451 17.50 0.87 -5.52
N VAL A 452 17.19 0.28 -6.67
CA VAL A 452 16.38 -0.95 -6.81
C VAL A 452 17.22 -2.22 -7.09
N LEU A 453 18.52 -2.12 -7.34
CA LEU A 453 19.33 -3.26 -7.82
C LEU A 453 20.48 -3.63 -6.87
N GLN A 454 20.15 -4.25 -5.73
CA GLN A 454 21.10 -5.11 -5.01
C GLN A 454 20.37 -6.34 -4.45
N PRO A 455 20.86 -7.58 -4.63
CA PRO A 455 20.31 -8.74 -3.93
C PRO A 455 20.48 -8.58 -2.40
N LEU A 456 19.60 -9.20 -1.60
CA LEU A 456 19.74 -9.25 -0.14
C LEU A 456 20.89 -10.22 0.22
N PRO A 457 22.02 -9.76 0.79
CA PRO A 457 23.09 -10.65 1.25
C PRO A 457 22.63 -11.59 2.37
N LEU A 458 21.58 -11.18 3.12
CA LEU A 458 21.08 -11.88 4.31
C LEU A 458 20.36 -13.20 3.99
N LEU A 459 19.60 -13.29 2.90
CA LEU A 459 18.99 -14.56 2.46
C LEU A 459 20.06 -15.59 2.07
N MET A 460 21.20 -15.13 1.53
CA MET A 460 22.34 -15.99 1.25
C MET A 460 23.12 -16.36 2.52
N ALA A 461 23.26 -15.43 3.47
CA ALA A 461 23.95 -15.67 4.74
C ALA A 461 23.19 -16.67 5.64
N VAL A 462 21.87 -16.51 5.79
CA VAL A 462 21.04 -17.42 6.58
C VAL A 462 20.95 -18.82 5.95
N ALA A 463 20.90 -18.89 4.61
CA ALA A 463 20.97 -20.17 3.90
C ALA A 463 22.35 -20.86 4.08
N SER A 464 23.44 -20.09 4.07
CA SER A 464 24.79 -20.63 4.27
C SER A 464 25.02 -21.15 5.70
N SER A 465 24.43 -20.51 6.72
CA SER A 465 24.52 -21.00 8.10
C SER A 465 23.67 -22.26 8.34
N HIS A 466 22.54 -22.42 7.64
CA HIS A 466 21.72 -23.63 7.74
C HIS A 466 22.36 -24.83 7.03
N ALA A 467 23.04 -24.62 5.90
CA ALA A 467 23.78 -25.68 5.20
C ALA A 467 24.93 -26.26 6.03
N THR A 468 25.55 -25.47 6.91
CA THR A 468 26.62 -25.94 7.81
C THR A 468 26.12 -26.69 9.05
N VAL A 469 24.83 -26.56 9.40
CA VAL A 469 24.23 -27.22 10.58
C VAL A 469 23.69 -28.61 10.25
N GLU A 470 23.42 -28.92 8.98
CA GLU A 470 23.02 -30.28 8.54
C GLU A 470 24.22 -31.18 8.15
N SER A 471 25.46 -30.68 8.24
CA SER A 471 26.69 -31.43 7.92
C SER A 471 27.53 -31.85 9.15
N VAL A 472 26.94 -31.82 10.35
CA VAL A 472 27.50 -32.37 11.60
C VAL A 472 26.39 -33.11 12.33
#